data_AF-A0A246J7Z4-F1
#
_entry.id   AF-A0A246J7Z4-F1
#
_cell.length_a   1.000
_cell.length_b   1.000
_cell.length_c   1.000
_cell.angle_alpha   90.00
_cell.angle_beta   90.00
_cell.angle_gamma   90.00
#
_symmetry.space_group_name_H-M   'P 1'
#
loop_
_entity.id
_entity.type
_entity.pdbx_description
1 polymer ?
#
loop_
_entity_poly.entity_id
_entity_poly.type
_entity_poly.pdbx_seq_one_letter_code
_entity_poly.pdbx_strand_id
1 'polypeptide(L)'
;MDRAGKITGIAILGGLALTLALIAAVGPPEPGASAPAIAREEVLPAPPPILRRCRTITQTDPDCEAAWEAKRQHFFGKKGDAR
;
A
#
# COMPACT_ATOMS: atom_id res chain seq x y z
N MET A 1 -4.71 -30.22 28.25
CA MET A 1 -4.46 -29.25 27.15
C MET A 1 -3.43 -29.86 26.23
N ASP A 2 -3.83 -30.22 25.02
CA ASP A 2 -2.97 -30.92 24.07
C ASP A 2 -1.79 -30.03 23.64
N ARG A 3 -0.60 -30.62 23.42
CA ARG A 3 0.60 -29.84 23.05
C ARG A 3 0.37 -29.09 21.74
N ALA A 4 -0.38 -29.66 20.81
CA ALA A 4 -0.79 -29.03 19.56
C ALA A 4 -1.67 -27.77 19.80
N GLY A 5 -2.54 -27.80 20.81
CA GLY A 5 -3.37 -26.65 21.18
C GLY A 5 -2.57 -25.48 21.75
N LYS A 6 -1.51 -25.77 22.52
CA LYS A 6 -0.60 -24.72 23.04
C LYS A 6 0.21 -24.06 21.93
N ILE A 7 0.69 -24.83 20.95
CA ILE A 7 1.45 -24.30 19.80
C ILE A 7 0.56 -23.41 18.92
N THR A 8 -0.68 -23.84 18.67
CA THR A 8 -1.66 -23.08 17.88
C THR A 8 -2.00 -21.75 18.55
N GLY A 9 -2.21 -21.73 19.87
CA GLY A 9 -2.50 -20.50 20.60
C GLY A 9 -1.34 -19.49 20.56
N ILE A 10 -0.09 -19.96 20.69
CA ILE A 10 1.09 -19.10 20.64
C ILE A 10 1.29 -18.51 19.24
N ALA A 11 1.04 -19.29 18.18
CA ALA A 11 1.17 -18.83 16.80
C ALA A 11 0.19 -17.69 16.48
N ILE A 12 -1.07 -17.82 16.92
CA ILE A 12 -2.10 -16.78 16.69
C ILE A 12 -1.74 -15.49 17.42
N LEU A 13 -1.34 -15.58 18.68
CA LEU A 13 -0.91 -14.41 19.47
C LEU A 13 0.32 -13.73 18.88
N GLY A 14 1.32 -14.51 18.46
CA GLY A 14 2.52 -13.99 17.80
C GLY A 14 2.21 -13.29 16.48
N GLY A 15 1.37 -13.89 15.64
CA GLY A 15 0.96 -13.30 14.35
C GLY A 15 0.16 -12.00 14.52
N LEU A 16 -0.75 -11.96 15.50
CA LEU A 16 -1.51 -10.76 15.83
C LEU A 16 -0.59 -9.63 16.32
N ALA A 17 0.33 -9.94 17.23
CA ALA A 17 1.29 -8.96 17.75
C ALA A 17 2.20 -8.41 16.63
N LEU A 18 2.68 -9.26 15.73
CA LEU A 18 3.49 -8.83 14.58
C LEU A 18 2.70 -7.93 13.63
N THR A 19 1.44 -8.27 13.36
CA THR A 19 0.55 -7.46 12.50
C THR A 19 0.30 -6.08 13.11
N LEU A 20 0.05 -6.01 14.42
CA LEU A 20 -0.13 -4.74 15.13
C LEU A 20 1.16 -3.91 15.16
N ALA A 21 2.33 -4.55 15.33
CA ALA A 21 3.62 -3.88 15.27
C ALA A 21 3.89 -3.27 13.89
N LEU A 22 3.53 -3.97 12.81
CA LEU A 22 3.64 -3.45 11.44
C LEU A 22 2.71 -2.26 11.20
N ILE A 23 1.45 -2.33 11.65
CA ILE A 23 0.50 -1.22 11.52
C ILE A 23 1.01 0.01 12.29
N ALA A 24 1.52 -0.18 13.51
CA ALA A 24 2.08 0.90 14.31
C ALA A 24 3.37 1.48 13.71
N ALA A 25 4.23 0.64 13.14
CA ALA A 25 5.48 1.07 12.49
C ALA A 25 5.24 1.81 11.17
N VAL A 26 4.22 1.41 10.41
CA VAL A 26 3.85 2.10 9.16
C VAL A 26 3.18 3.43 9.46
N GLY A 27 2.41 3.52 10.55
CA GLY A 27 1.71 4.73 10.97
C GLY A 27 0.74 5.28 9.90
N PRO A 28 -0.18 6.18 10.25
CA PRO A 28 -0.66 7.12 9.24
C PRO A 28 0.55 7.89 8.72
N PRO A 29 0.68 8.15 7.40
CA PRO A 29 1.68 9.11 6.95
C PRO A 29 1.41 10.39 7.74
N GLU A 30 2.41 10.89 8.48
CA GLU A 30 2.34 12.20 9.11
C GLU A 30 1.75 13.17 8.08
N PRO A 31 0.81 14.05 8.44
CA PRO A 31 0.36 15.11 7.54
C PRO A 31 1.57 15.97 7.12
N GLY A 32 2.25 15.60 6.03
CA GLY A 32 3.56 16.15 5.65
C GLY A 32 4.71 15.14 5.48
N ALA A 33 4.51 13.84 5.74
CA ALA A 33 5.44 12.77 5.39
C ALA A 33 5.62 12.77 3.86
N SER A 34 6.64 13.51 3.42
CA SER A 34 7.04 13.54 2.03
C SER A 34 7.46 12.13 1.65
N ALA A 35 6.92 11.63 0.53
CA ALA A 35 7.44 10.41 -0.11
C ALA A 35 8.97 10.49 -0.20
N PRO A 36 9.71 9.35 -0.16
CA PRO A 36 11.15 9.38 -0.33
C PRO A 36 11.47 10.27 -1.53
N ALA A 37 12.28 11.30 -1.28
CA ALA A 37 12.62 12.28 -2.28
C ALA A 37 13.35 11.54 -3.40
N ILE A 38 12.60 11.14 -4.44
CA ILE A 38 13.15 11.05 -5.78
C ILE A 38 13.79 12.41 -5.96
N ALA A 39 15.12 12.46 -6.04
CA ALA A 39 15.89 13.71 -6.11
C ALA A 39 15.15 14.66 -7.06
N ARG A 40 14.43 15.61 -6.47
CA ARG A 40 13.64 16.59 -7.20
C ARG A 40 14.64 17.67 -7.51
N GLU A 41 15.57 17.33 -8.39
CA GLU A 41 16.24 18.33 -9.18
C GLU A 41 15.12 19.11 -9.87
N GLU A 42 15.08 20.40 -9.57
CA GLU A 42 14.19 21.41 -10.12
C GLU A 42 12.80 21.49 -9.46
N VAL A 43 12.56 22.67 -8.89
CA VAL A 43 11.24 23.17 -8.50
C VAL A 43 10.34 23.11 -9.73
N LEU A 44 9.66 21.98 -9.94
CA LEU A 44 8.66 21.88 -10.98
C LEU A 44 7.62 23.00 -10.73
N PRO A 45 7.30 23.82 -11.74
CA PRO A 45 6.35 24.93 -11.59
C PRO A 45 5.02 24.43 -11.06
N ALA A 46 4.28 25.32 -10.39
CA ALA A 46 2.96 25.01 -9.87
C ALA A 46 2.13 24.30 -10.96
N PRO A 47 1.54 23.12 -10.66
CA PRO A 47 0.85 22.33 -11.67
C PRO A 47 -0.26 23.19 -12.29
N PRO A 48 -0.41 23.19 -13.63
CA PRO A 48 -1.39 24.03 -14.30
C PRO A 48 -2.80 23.79 -13.75
N PRO A 49 -3.69 24.80 -13.76
CA PRO A 49 -5.00 24.75 -13.12
C PRO A 49 -5.86 23.56 -13.59
N ILE A 50 -5.62 23.08 -14.82
CA ILE A 50 -6.25 21.87 -15.34
C ILE A 50 -5.93 20.62 -14.52
N LEU A 51 -4.69 20.47 -14.03
CA LEU A 51 -4.29 19.34 -13.19
C LEU A 51 -4.94 19.41 -11.80
N ARG A 52 -5.20 20.61 -11.27
CA ARG A 52 -6.00 20.76 -10.04
C ARG A 52 -7.43 20.26 -10.23
N ARG A 53 -8.02 20.48 -11.41
CA ARG A 53 -9.37 20.01 -11.76
C ARG A 53 -9.42 18.50 -11.96
N CYS A 54 -8.42 17.91 -12.62
CA CYS A 54 -8.28 16.46 -12.77
C CYS A 54 -8.22 15.75 -11.41
N ARG A 55 -7.62 16.40 -10.40
CA ARG A 55 -7.56 15.87 -9.02
C ARG A 55 -8.92 15.72 -8.34
N THR A 56 -9.97 16.35 -8.86
CA THR A 56 -11.35 16.27 -8.37
C THR A 56 -12.22 15.33 -9.21
N ILE A 57 -11.71 14.83 -10.35
CA ILE A 57 -12.42 13.84 -11.16
C ILE A 57 -12.21 12.48 -10.51
N THR A 58 -13.13 12.12 -9.60
CA THR A 58 -13.23 10.80 -8.97
C THR A 58 -14.22 9.91 -9.72
N GLN A 59 -14.29 10.03 -11.05
CA GLN A 59 -15.08 9.10 -11.85
C GLN A 59 -14.34 7.78 -11.92
N THR A 60 -14.98 6.72 -11.44
CA THR A 60 -14.45 5.37 -11.55
C THR A 60 -14.47 4.96 -13.02
N ASP A 61 -13.30 4.67 -13.55
CA ASP A 61 -13.12 4.13 -14.90
C ASP A 61 -12.77 2.63 -14.77
N PRO A 62 -13.73 1.72 -15.03
CA PRO A 62 -13.51 0.29 -14.83
C PRO A 62 -12.46 -0.28 -15.79
N ASP A 63 -12.29 0.31 -16.97
CA ASP A 63 -11.32 -0.15 -17.97
C ASP A 63 -9.90 0.25 -17.56
N CYS A 64 -9.74 1.46 -17.03
CA CYS A 64 -8.48 1.93 -16.44
C CYS A 64 -8.04 1.03 -15.28
N GLU A 65 -8.95 0.73 -14.35
CA GLU A 65 -8.66 -0.13 -13.20
C GLU A 65 -8.29 -1.56 -13.63
N ALA A 66 -8.98 -2.12 -14.62
CA ALA A 66 -8.65 -3.43 -15.17
C ALA A 66 -7.25 -3.46 -15.83
N ALA A 67 -6.91 -2.43 -16.59
CA ALA A 67 -5.59 -2.30 -17.21
C ALA A 67 -4.48 -2.17 -16.16
N TRP A 68 -4.72 -1.40 -15.09
CA TRP A 68 -3.83 -1.23 -13.96
C TRP A 68 -3.59 -2.56 -13.23
N GLU A 69 -4.65 -3.31 -12.92
CA GLU A 69 -4.56 -4.65 -12.31
C GLU A 69 -3.75 -5.62 -13.16
N ALA A 70 -4.02 -5.68 -14.47
CA ALA A 70 -3.31 -6.57 -15.38
C ALA A 70 -1.80 -6.29 -15.40
N LYS A 71 -1.41 -5.01 -15.46
CA LYS A 71 0.00 -4.61 -15.40
C LYS A 71 0.61 -4.90 -14.04
N ARG A 72 -0.09 -4.61 -12.95
CA ARG A 72 0.40 -4.86 -11.60
C ARG A 72 0.68 -6.34 -11.36
N GLN A 73 -0.24 -7.22 -11.77
CA GLN A 73 -0.07 -8.67 -11.66
C GLN A 73 1.08 -9.17 -12.55
N HIS A 74 1.27 -8.59 -13.73
CA HIS A 74 2.39 -8.95 -14.62
C HIS A 74 3.75 -8.64 -14.00
N PHE A 75 3.91 -7.47 -13.38
CA PHE A 75 5.20 -7.05 -12.82
C PHE A 75 5.47 -7.55 -11.41
N PHE A 76 4.43 -7.64 -10.57
CA PHE A 76 4.58 -7.94 -9.14
C PHE A 76 4.07 -9.33 -8.75
N GLY A 77 3.57 -10.12 -9.71
CA GLY A 77 2.94 -11.40 -9.46
C GLY A 77 1.58 -11.26 -8.78
N LYS A 78 0.86 -12.38 -8.63
CA LYS A 78 -0.35 -12.40 -7.80
C LYS A 78 0.06 -12.59 -6.35
N LYS A 79 -0.61 -11.88 -5.42
CA LYS A 79 -0.52 -12.17 -3.98
C LYS A 79 -1.01 -13.61 -3.77
N GLY A 80 -0.09 -14.56 -3.77
CA GLY A 80 -0.36 -16.00 -3.81
C GLY A 80 0.75 -16.83 -4.44
N ASP A 81 1.63 -16.23 -5.25
CA ASP A 81 2.71 -16.93 -5.95
C ASP A 81 4.06 -16.90 -5.22
N ALA A 82 4.12 -16.36 -4.00
CA ALA A 82 5.29 -16.48 -3.14
C ALA A 82 5.36 -17.93 -2.61
N ARG A 83 6.03 -18.80 -3.38
CA ARG A 83 6.35 -20.17 -3.01
C ARG A 83 7.70 -20.26 -2.30
#